data_AF-A0ABD0W7E1-F1
#
_entry.id   AF-A0ABD0W7E1-F1
#
_cell.length_a   1.000
_cell.length_b   1.000
_cell.length_c   1.000
_cell.angle_alpha   90.00
_cell.angle_beta   90.00
_cell.angle_gamma   90.00
#
_symmetry.space_group_name_H-M   'P 1'
#
loop_
_entity.id
_entity.type
_entity.pdbx_description
1 polymer ?
#
loop_
_entity_poly.entity_id
_entity_poly.type
_entity_poly.pdbx_seq_one_letter_code
_entity_poly.pdbx_strand_id
1 'polypeptide(L)'
;MGKLLLFFMLSIFLLDVTSQTQEKKVKKSKTTNNTEVNHKTFKGVVIQLKPSFQLNTGQQTQQAPHSSPPQTPFLPTHPALRLLSTDTSAYFTGSLSMLVIPGIYVLAVAVGIPANAAILATLATKVRTVSSAILYCSLAVSDIFLLISLIFKAHYHLHGNNWVLGEISCRIVTACFYGNLYCSAHTLACISINRYLAVVHPFFYKSLPKRACAAWATLAMWGVFWAGFIPEVLVRQSYLLPQLGITTCHDVLPLDDSSHAPMIYYKLGLTFLGLTAPLVVTAVFYVRIVWELNRSHHDWALYVKASSLVFVIFVVCFGPAGMIHVMHYMRLFASGEDSFYGYFNGAVCLCCLHACLDPFLFQLMSKTAGSKVFMTFKEKSLSIST
;
A
#
# COMPACT_ATOMS: atom_id res chain seq x y z
N MET A 1 -1.28 -31.39 2.60
CA MET A 1 -0.65 -30.11 2.24
C MET A 1 0.12 -30.14 0.92
N GLY A 2 0.84 -31.22 0.57
CA GLY A 2 1.56 -31.30 -0.72
C GLY A 2 0.68 -31.11 -1.96
N LYS A 3 -0.57 -31.61 -1.96
CA LYS A 3 -1.52 -31.40 -3.07
C LYS A 3 -1.96 -29.94 -3.26
N LEU A 4 -2.01 -29.15 -2.17
CA LEU A 4 -2.38 -27.74 -2.25
C LEU A 4 -1.22 -26.89 -2.78
N LEU A 5 0.02 -27.22 -2.39
CA LEU A 5 1.24 -26.59 -2.88
C LEU A 5 1.52 -26.96 -4.34
N LEU A 6 1.24 -28.21 -4.73
CA LEU A 6 1.30 -28.68 -6.11
C LEU A 6 0.19 -28.02 -6.96
N PHE A 7 -1.03 -27.89 -6.43
CA PHE A 7 -2.12 -27.16 -7.10
C PHE A 7 -1.79 -25.68 -7.26
N PHE A 8 -1.13 -25.05 -6.28
CA PHE A 8 -0.68 -23.67 -6.37
C PHE A 8 0.44 -23.49 -7.41
N MET A 9 1.44 -24.38 -7.41
CA MET A 9 2.52 -24.37 -8.41
C MET A 9 1.98 -24.69 -9.81
N LEU A 10 1.04 -25.63 -9.94
CA LEU A 10 0.34 -25.89 -11.21
C LEU A 10 -0.53 -24.71 -11.62
N SER A 11 -1.18 -24.01 -10.70
CA SER A 11 -2.00 -22.84 -11.04
C SER A 11 -1.14 -21.67 -11.49
N ILE A 12 0.03 -21.44 -10.87
CA ILE A 12 1.01 -20.44 -11.29
C ILE A 12 1.60 -20.83 -12.65
N PHE A 13 1.96 -22.10 -12.85
CA PHE A 13 2.50 -22.59 -14.12
C PHE A 13 1.45 -22.56 -15.25
N LEU A 14 0.19 -22.90 -14.95
CA LEU A 14 -0.93 -22.80 -15.89
C LEU A 14 -1.25 -21.35 -16.23
N LEU A 15 -1.17 -20.42 -15.26
CA LEU A 15 -1.31 -18.98 -15.49
C LEU A 15 -0.20 -18.46 -16.41
N ASP A 16 1.05 -18.89 -16.20
CA ASP A 16 2.20 -18.54 -17.04
C ASP A 16 2.04 -19.10 -18.47
N VAL A 17 1.60 -20.35 -18.60
CA VAL A 17 1.32 -21.00 -19.90
C VAL A 17 0.14 -20.34 -20.62
N THR A 18 -0.92 -19.93 -19.91
CA THR A 18 -2.02 -19.14 -20.51
C THR A 18 -1.58 -17.75 -20.93
N SER A 19 -0.67 -17.10 -20.17
CA SER A 19 -0.08 -15.80 -20.51
C SER A 19 0.72 -15.89 -21.81
N GLN A 20 1.57 -16.91 -21.95
CA GLN A 20 2.34 -17.19 -23.16
C GLN A 20 1.44 -17.57 -24.37
N THR A 21 0.34 -18.26 -24.13
CA THR A 21 -0.63 -18.63 -25.18
C THR A 21 -1.46 -17.43 -25.64
N GLN A 22 -1.79 -16.51 -24.73
CA GLN A 22 -2.43 -15.22 -25.04
C GLN A 22 -1.48 -14.32 -25.86
N GLU A 23 -0.19 -14.26 -25.50
CA GLU A 23 0.81 -13.50 -26.27
C GLU A 23 0.96 -14.02 -27.71
N LYS A 24 0.92 -15.36 -27.90
CA LYS A 24 0.92 -15.99 -29.23
C LYS A 24 -0.39 -15.76 -30.00
N LYS A 25 -1.56 -15.74 -29.34
CA LYS A 25 -2.84 -15.39 -29.98
C LYS A 25 -2.92 -13.91 -30.37
N VAL A 26 -2.39 -13.01 -29.55
CA VAL A 26 -2.32 -11.57 -29.84
C VAL A 26 -1.36 -11.28 -31.01
N LYS A 27 -0.21 -11.98 -31.09
CA LYS A 27 0.67 -11.90 -32.28
C LYS A 27 0.00 -12.43 -33.55
N LYS A 28 -0.82 -13.49 -33.46
CA LYS A 28 -1.55 -14.04 -34.62
C LYS A 28 -2.76 -13.18 -35.05
N SER A 29 -3.38 -12.47 -34.11
CA SER A 29 -4.51 -11.57 -34.37
C SER A 29 -4.06 -10.20 -34.93
N LYS A 30 -2.85 -9.73 -34.61
CA LYS A 30 -2.29 -8.48 -35.17
C LYS A 30 -1.99 -8.53 -36.67
N THR A 31 -2.00 -9.70 -37.29
CA THR A 31 -1.78 -9.83 -38.75
C THR A 31 -3.06 -9.68 -39.57
N THR A 32 -4.27 -9.65 -38.98
CA THR A 32 -5.51 -9.77 -39.80
C THR A 32 -6.43 -8.55 -39.84
N ASN A 33 -6.52 -7.66 -38.84
CA ASN A 33 -7.49 -6.55 -38.93
C ASN A 33 -6.88 -5.18 -38.56
N ASN A 34 -6.64 -4.37 -39.58
CA ASN A 34 -6.41 -2.94 -39.47
C ASN A 34 -7.73 -2.25 -39.11
N THR A 35 -7.91 -1.92 -37.84
CA THR A 35 -8.72 -0.75 -37.42
C THR A 35 -8.17 -0.27 -36.09
N GLU A 36 -7.38 0.79 -36.16
CA GLU A 36 -6.58 1.34 -35.09
C GLU A 36 -7.47 2.15 -34.13
N VAL A 37 -7.90 1.54 -33.03
CA VAL A 37 -8.50 2.26 -31.90
C VAL A 37 -7.37 2.69 -30.97
N ASN A 38 -7.05 3.98 -30.99
CA ASN A 38 -6.05 4.59 -30.12
C ASN A 38 -6.58 4.70 -28.68
N HIS A 39 -6.24 3.75 -27.82
CA HIS A 39 -6.49 3.84 -26.38
C HIS A 39 -5.37 4.65 -25.72
N LYS A 40 -5.63 5.90 -25.32
CA LYS A 40 -4.64 6.76 -24.64
C LYS A 40 -5.20 7.38 -23.36
N THR A 41 -4.72 6.90 -22.21
CA THR A 41 -4.73 7.57 -20.89
C THR A 41 -3.73 6.80 -20.03
N PHE A 42 -2.83 7.40 -19.25
CA PHE A 42 -2.93 8.55 -18.35
C PHE A 42 -1.88 9.60 -18.72
N LYS A 43 -2.28 10.71 -19.38
CA LYS A 43 -1.41 11.87 -19.60
C LYS A 43 -2.21 13.12 -19.35
N GLY A 44 -2.10 13.68 -18.15
CA GLY A 44 -2.64 15.00 -17.89
C GLY A 44 -1.74 16.03 -18.56
N VAL A 45 -2.27 16.77 -19.54
CA VAL A 45 -1.62 17.99 -20.04
C VAL A 45 -1.95 19.12 -19.08
N VAL A 46 -0.94 19.72 -18.47
CA VAL A 46 -1.10 20.88 -17.59
C VAL A 46 -1.53 22.09 -18.43
N ILE A 47 -2.67 22.67 -18.09
CA ILE A 47 -3.11 23.93 -18.69
C ILE A 47 -2.49 25.07 -17.90
N GLN A 48 -1.57 25.81 -18.53
CA GLN A 48 -1.16 27.13 -18.04
C GLN A 48 -2.28 28.13 -18.35
N LEU A 49 -3.07 28.52 -17.35
CA LEU A 49 -4.02 29.62 -17.51
C LEU A 49 -3.23 30.94 -17.65
N LYS A 50 -3.05 31.39 -18.89
CA LYS A 50 -2.63 32.76 -19.18
C LYS A 50 -3.86 33.67 -19.05
N PRO A 51 -3.83 34.76 -18.25
CA PRO A 51 -4.94 35.67 -18.18
C PRO A 51 -5.08 36.36 -19.54
N SER A 52 -6.15 36.04 -20.27
CA SER A 52 -6.48 36.65 -21.57
C SER A 52 -7.55 37.70 -21.33
N PHE A 53 -7.14 38.95 -21.19
CA PHE A 53 -8.01 40.09 -21.44
C PHE A 53 -7.70 40.58 -22.87
N GLN A 54 -8.54 40.17 -23.83
CA GLN A 54 -8.64 40.80 -25.14
C GLN A 54 -9.95 41.57 -25.13
N LEU A 55 -9.89 42.89 -24.90
CA LEU A 55 -10.98 43.78 -25.20
C LEU A 55 -10.57 44.63 -26.40
N ASN A 56 -11.28 44.41 -27.50
CA ASN A 56 -11.08 45.06 -28.79
C ASN A 56 -11.92 46.35 -28.80
N THR A 57 -11.30 47.54 -28.80
CA THR A 57 -11.94 48.78 -29.32
C THR A 57 -10.89 49.86 -29.57
N GLY A 58 -10.96 50.49 -30.74
CA GLY A 58 -10.09 51.60 -31.12
C GLY A 58 -10.53 52.98 -30.58
N GLN A 59 -9.64 53.94 -30.85
CA GLN A 59 -9.79 55.41 -30.84
C GLN A 59 -9.79 56.19 -29.51
N GLN A 60 -8.80 57.11 -29.46
CA GLN A 60 -8.78 58.49 -28.92
C GLN A 60 -8.55 58.80 -27.42
N THR A 61 -7.35 59.33 -27.17
CA THR A 61 -6.95 60.55 -26.41
C THR A 61 -7.31 60.76 -24.92
N GLN A 62 -6.26 61.17 -24.18
CA GLN A 62 -6.22 62.17 -23.07
C GLN A 62 -6.12 61.70 -21.59
N GLN A 63 -4.91 61.90 -21.04
CA GLN A 63 -4.58 62.53 -19.73
C GLN A 63 -4.96 61.85 -18.39
N ALA A 64 -3.93 61.57 -17.57
CA ALA A 64 -4.00 61.26 -16.12
C ALA A 64 -4.24 62.53 -15.26
N PRO A 65 -4.50 62.52 -13.92
CA PRO A 65 -4.21 61.44 -12.95
C PRO A 65 -5.21 61.23 -11.76
N HIS A 66 -4.89 60.20 -10.95
CA HIS A 66 -5.32 59.92 -9.56
C HIS A 66 -6.74 59.41 -9.26
N SER A 67 -6.84 58.12 -8.93
CA SER A 67 -7.53 57.58 -7.73
C SER A 67 -7.40 56.05 -7.67
N SER A 68 -6.97 55.52 -6.53
CA SER A 68 -6.95 54.08 -6.19
C SER A 68 -8.38 53.54 -6.01
N PRO A 69 -8.68 52.29 -6.42
CA PRO A 69 -9.07 51.23 -5.44
C PRO A 69 -8.84 49.78 -5.98
N PRO A 70 -9.46 48.73 -5.40
CA PRO A 70 -9.11 48.03 -4.16
C PRO A 70 -8.48 46.64 -4.43
N GLN A 71 -7.90 46.06 -3.38
CA GLN A 71 -7.37 44.69 -3.36
C GLN A 71 -8.47 43.66 -3.68
N THR A 72 -8.33 42.92 -4.78
CA THR A 72 -9.07 41.67 -5.03
C THR A 72 -8.35 40.49 -4.37
N PRO A 73 -9.07 39.58 -3.70
CA PRO A 73 -8.48 38.47 -2.98
C PRO A 73 -7.88 37.45 -3.95
N PHE A 74 -6.69 36.96 -3.61
CA PHE A 74 -5.95 35.91 -4.28
C PHE A 74 -6.83 34.67 -4.53
N LEU A 75 -7.22 34.43 -5.78
CA LEU A 75 -7.76 33.14 -6.20
C LEU A 75 -6.56 32.18 -6.40
N PRO A 76 -6.46 31.05 -5.67
CA PRO A 76 -5.39 30.11 -5.92
C PRO A 76 -5.61 29.46 -7.29
N THR A 77 -4.71 29.72 -8.23
CA THR A 77 -4.69 29.07 -9.54
C THR A 77 -4.39 27.58 -9.35
N HIS A 78 -5.42 26.74 -9.32
CA HIS A 78 -5.23 25.28 -9.31
C HIS A 78 -4.78 24.82 -10.70
N PRO A 79 -3.68 24.06 -10.83
CA PRO A 79 -3.26 23.51 -12.11
C PRO A 79 -4.32 22.51 -12.58
N ALA A 80 -4.80 22.74 -13.80
CA ALA A 80 -5.84 21.95 -14.43
C ALA A 80 -5.25 20.92 -15.40
N LEU A 81 -5.83 19.72 -15.43
CA LEU A 81 -5.46 18.62 -16.34
C LEU A 81 -6.65 18.26 -17.24
N ARG A 82 -6.40 18.03 -18.54
CA ARG A 82 -7.40 17.43 -19.44
C ARG A 82 -7.37 15.91 -19.35
N LEU A 83 -8.54 15.29 -19.27
CA LEU A 83 -8.72 13.85 -19.44
C LEU A 83 -8.60 13.50 -20.94
N LEU A 84 -7.91 12.39 -21.24
CA LEU A 84 -7.60 11.99 -22.62
C LEU A 84 -8.43 10.79 -23.12
N SER A 85 -9.21 10.12 -22.26
CA SER A 85 -9.97 8.91 -22.61
C SER A 85 -11.32 8.80 -21.87
N THR A 86 -12.29 8.20 -22.55
CA THR A 86 -13.65 7.90 -22.09
C THR A 86 -13.71 6.79 -21.03
N ASP A 87 -12.74 5.86 -21.02
CA ASP A 87 -12.71 4.77 -20.03
C ASP A 87 -12.40 5.29 -18.61
N THR A 88 -11.61 6.36 -18.52
CA THR A 88 -11.22 6.96 -17.23
C THR A 88 -12.37 7.75 -16.60
N SER A 89 -13.21 8.42 -17.40
CA SER A 89 -14.41 9.08 -16.87
C SER A 89 -15.43 8.04 -16.38
N ALA A 90 -15.52 6.89 -17.04
CA ALA A 90 -16.35 5.77 -16.60
C ALA A 90 -15.87 5.17 -15.26
N TYR A 91 -14.55 5.13 -14.99
CA TYR A 91 -14.04 4.73 -13.67
C TYR A 91 -14.45 5.72 -12.57
N PHE A 92 -14.22 7.02 -12.79
CA PHE A 92 -14.52 8.05 -11.79
C PHE A 92 -16.01 8.18 -11.48
N THR A 93 -16.89 7.79 -12.41
CA THR A 93 -18.34 7.77 -12.23
C THR A 93 -18.90 6.37 -11.93
N GLY A 94 -18.04 5.36 -11.89
CA GLY A 94 -18.42 3.96 -11.76
C GLY A 94 -18.68 3.53 -10.33
N SER A 95 -19.54 2.52 -10.15
CA SER A 95 -19.89 1.96 -8.83
C SER A 95 -18.68 1.36 -8.10
N LEU A 96 -17.65 0.91 -8.82
CA LEU A 96 -16.41 0.44 -8.20
C LEU A 96 -15.76 1.55 -7.36
N SER A 97 -15.63 2.76 -7.93
CA SER A 97 -14.97 3.90 -7.31
C SER A 97 -15.83 4.54 -6.22
N MET A 98 -17.11 4.77 -6.50
CA MET A 98 -17.99 5.54 -5.60
C MET A 98 -18.69 4.72 -4.51
N LEU A 99 -18.79 3.38 -4.66
CA LEU A 99 -19.52 2.53 -3.73
C LEU A 99 -18.64 1.42 -3.13
N VAL A 100 -18.02 0.61 -3.98
CA VAL A 100 -17.30 -0.60 -3.52
C VAL A 100 -16.04 -0.24 -2.73
N ILE A 101 -15.17 0.62 -3.28
CA ILE A 101 -13.93 1.06 -2.64
C ILE A 101 -14.19 1.74 -1.28
N PRO A 102 -15.03 2.80 -1.19
CA PRO A 102 -15.29 3.43 0.10
C PRO A 102 -15.99 2.49 1.08
N GLY A 103 -16.85 1.58 0.61
CA GLY A 103 -17.44 0.54 1.46
C GLY A 103 -16.40 -0.36 2.13
N ILE A 104 -15.38 -0.79 1.37
CA ILE A 104 -14.25 -1.57 1.91
C ILE A 104 -13.44 -0.74 2.90
N TYR A 105 -13.16 0.53 2.61
CA TYR A 105 -12.44 1.40 3.54
C TYR A 105 -13.19 1.63 4.84
N VAL A 106 -14.51 1.89 4.79
CA VAL A 106 -15.35 2.05 5.99
C VAL A 106 -15.36 0.77 6.82
N LEU A 107 -15.48 -0.41 6.18
CA LEU A 107 -15.39 -1.69 6.87
C LEU A 107 -14.02 -1.88 7.54
N ALA A 108 -12.93 -1.58 6.82
CA ALA A 108 -11.59 -1.70 7.34
C ALA A 108 -11.36 -0.78 8.55
N VAL A 109 -11.86 0.46 8.50
CA VAL A 109 -11.81 1.41 9.62
C VAL A 109 -12.61 0.90 10.81
N ALA A 110 -13.85 0.46 10.58
CA ALA A 110 -14.76 0.01 11.63
C ALA A 110 -14.23 -1.21 12.40
N VAL A 111 -13.55 -2.13 11.71
CA VAL A 111 -12.97 -3.34 12.31
C VAL A 111 -11.56 -3.08 12.82
N GLY A 112 -10.72 -2.45 11.99
CA GLY A 112 -9.29 -2.30 12.24
C GLY A 112 -8.95 -1.36 13.38
N ILE A 113 -9.66 -0.22 13.55
CA ILE A 113 -9.32 0.74 14.60
C ILE A 113 -9.56 0.13 15.99
N PRO A 114 -10.76 -0.41 16.30
CA PRO A 114 -10.99 -1.02 17.61
C PRO A 114 -10.04 -2.17 17.90
N ALA A 115 -9.74 -2.99 16.88
CA ALA A 115 -8.93 -4.17 17.06
C ALA A 115 -7.45 -3.83 17.30
N ASN A 116 -6.87 -2.88 16.56
CA ASN A 116 -5.50 -2.41 16.81
C ASN A 116 -5.37 -1.61 18.10
N ALA A 117 -6.39 -0.82 18.47
CA ALA A 117 -6.43 -0.15 19.78
C ALA A 117 -6.44 -1.16 20.95
N ALA A 118 -7.18 -2.27 20.81
CA ALA A 118 -7.19 -3.34 21.81
C ALA A 118 -5.83 -4.04 21.96
N ILE A 119 -5.07 -4.20 20.86
CA ILE A 119 -3.69 -4.70 20.91
C ILE A 119 -2.82 -3.75 21.74
N LEU A 120 -2.87 -2.45 21.46
CA LEU A 120 -2.10 -1.45 22.20
C LEU A 120 -2.45 -1.42 23.69
N ALA A 121 -3.73 -1.48 24.04
CA ALA A 121 -4.18 -1.56 25.43
C ALA A 121 -3.67 -2.83 26.14
N THR A 122 -3.71 -3.97 25.45
CA THR A 122 -3.20 -5.25 25.99
C THR A 122 -1.68 -5.21 26.17
N LEU A 123 -0.96 -4.59 25.24
CA LEU A 123 0.49 -4.46 25.31
C LEU A 123 0.92 -3.47 26.39
N ALA A 124 0.20 -2.37 26.58
CA ALA A 124 0.48 -1.40 27.64
C ALA A 124 0.42 -2.05 29.03
N THR A 125 -0.54 -2.95 29.25
CA THR A 125 -0.68 -3.67 30.54
C THR A 125 0.32 -4.83 30.71
N LYS A 126 0.92 -5.34 29.62
CA LYS A 126 1.82 -6.52 29.63
C LYS A 126 3.25 -6.25 29.14
N VAL A 127 3.62 -4.99 28.94
CA VAL A 127 4.83 -4.53 28.23
C VAL A 127 6.14 -5.13 28.78
N ARG A 128 6.17 -5.49 30.07
CA ARG A 128 7.37 -6.00 30.74
C ARG A 128 7.77 -7.43 30.34
N THR A 129 6.86 -8.21 29.77
CA THR A 129 7.02 -9.67 29.64
C THR A 129 7.34 -10.18 28.23
N VAL A 130 7.06 -9.41 27.17
CA VAL A 130 7.17 -9.89 25.78
C VAL A 130 8.21 -9.09 25.02
N SER A 131 9.34 -9.70 24.66
CA SER A 131 10.39 -9.03 23.88
C SER A 131 9.96 -8.57 22.49
N SER A 132 8.92 -9.19 21.92
CA SER A 132 8.33 -8.80 20.64
C SER A 132 7.26 -7.70 20.76
N ALA A 133 6.93 -7.22 21.98
CA ALA A 133 5.91 -6.19 22.19
C ALA A 133 6.19 -4.92 21.39
N ILE A 134 7.46 -4.52 21.25
CA ILE A 134 7.84 -3.31 20.51
C ILE A 134 7.41 -3.40 19.04
N LEU A 135 7.63 -4.55 18.39
CA LEU A 135 7.23 -4.75 16.98
C LEU A 135 5.71 -4.71 16.82
N TYR A 136 4.96 -5.34 17.74
CA TYR A 136 3.49 -5.32 17.70
C TYR A 136 2.92 -3.94 18.01
N CYS A 137 3.53 -3.18 18.92
CA CYS A 137 3.16 -1.79 19.15
C CYS A 137 3.40 -0.95 17.89
N SER A 138 4.56 -1.12 17.24
CA SER A 138 4.85 -0.41 16.00
C SER A 138 3.84 -0.74 14.89
N LEU A 139 3.51 -2.02 14.72
CA LEU A 139 2.51 -2.49 13.76
C LEU A 139 1.13 -1.88 14.03
N ALA A 140 0.65 -1.97 15.27
CA ALA A 140 -0.67 -1.43 15.62
C ALA A 140 -0.73 0.10 15.49
N VAL A 141 0.36 0.81 15.77
CA VAL A 141 0.44 2.27 15.56
C VAL A 141 0.43 2.61 14.07
N SER A 142 1.23 1.93 13.24
CA SER A 142 1.25 2.17 11.79
C SER A 142 -0.11 1.84 11.17
N ASP A 143 -0.77 0.76 11.60
CA ASP A 143 -2.10 0.39 11.14
C ASP A 143 -3.16 1.42 11.52
N ILE A 144 -3.13 1.96 12.75
CA ILE A 144 -4.06 3.03 13.13
C ILE A 144 -3.87 4.26 12.23
N PHE A 145 -2.63 4.66 11.94
CA PHE A 145 -2.38 5.77 11.03
C PHE A 145 -2.82 5.47 9.58
N LEU A 146 -2.62 4.24 9.11
CA LEU A 146 -3.13 3.79 7.81
C LEU A 146 -4.66 3.89 7.77
N LEU A 147 -5.35 3.40 8.80
CA LEU A 147 -6.80 3.43 8.92
C LEU A 147 -7.34 4.86 9.04
N ILE A 148 -6.65 5.76 9.73
CA ILE A 148 -6.99 7.19 9.75
C ILE A 148 -6.89 7.77 8.32
N SER A 149 -5.83 7.46 7.56
CA SER A 149 -5.74 7.85 6.15
C SER A 149 -6.91 7.28 5.31
N LEU A 150 -7.38 6.07 5.62
CA LEU A 150 -8.55 5.48 4.94
C LEU A 150 -9.85 6.25 5.19
N ILE A 151 -10.03 6.87 6.36
CA ILE A 151 -11.21 7.72 6.63
C ILE A 151 -11.27 8.86 5.60
N PHE A 152 -10.13 9.54 5.38
CA PHE A 152 -10.05 10.63 4.42
C PHE A 152 -10.21 10.16 2.97
N LYS A 153 -9.64 8.99 2.62
CA LYS A 153 -9.84 8.41 1.28
C LYS A 153 -11.29 7.94 1.05
N ALA A 154 -11.95 7.40 2.07
CA ALA A 154 -13.36 7.05 1.99
C ALA A 154 -14.22 8.31 1.78
N HIS A 155 -13.97 9.39 2.53
CA HIS A 155 -14.62 10.67 2.33
C HIS A 155 -14.45 11.19 0.90
N TYR A 156 -13.24 11.11 0.34
CA TYR A 156 -12.96 11.50 -1.05
C TYR A 156 -13.82 10.75 -2.08
N HIS A 157 -13.86 9.42 -2.00
CA HIS A 157 -14.64 8.60 -2.94
C HIS A 157 -16.16 8.81 -2.77
N LEU A 158 -16.63 8.97 -1.52
CA LEU A 158 -18.04 9.27 -1.22
C LEU A 158 -18.47 10.65 -1.71
N HIS A 159 -17.53 11.60 -1.80
CA HIS A 159 -17.76 12.92 -2.38
C HIS A 159 -17.58 12.94 -3.92
N GLY A 160 -17.75 11.79 -4.57
CA GLY A 160 -17.66 11.68 -6.03
C GLY A 160 -16.26 11.88 -6.58
N ASN A 161 -15.23 11.40 -5.87
CA ASN A 161 -13.82 11.59 -6.23
C ASN A 161 -13.41 13.07 -6.31
N ASN A 162 -14.00 13.91 -5.46
CA ASN A 162 -13.67 15.32 -5.35
C ASN A 162 -13.00 15.63 -4.01
N TRP A 163 -11.73 16.04 -4.06
CA TRP A 163 -10.94 16.38 -2.89
C TRP A 163 -11.14 17.84 -2.48
N VAL A 164 -11.92 18.04 -1.42
CA VAL A 164 -12.31 19.37 -0.92
C VAL A 164 -11.44 19.90 0.23
N LEU A 165 -10.55 19.06 0.79
CA LEU A 165 -9.76 19.41 1.99
C LEU A 165 -8.47 20.19 1.68
N GLY A 166 -8.25 20.56 0.42
CA GLY A 166 -7.09 21.31 -0.05
C GLY A 166 -5.83 20.46 -0.32
N GLU A 167 -4.84 21.08 -0.96
CA GLU A 167 -3.61 20.39 -1.42
C GLU A 167 -2.76 19.82 -0.28
N ILE A 168 -2.63 20.55 0.83
CA ILE A 168 -1.78 20.16 1.97
C ILE A 168 -2.30 18.87 2.59
N SER A 169 -3.61 18.75 2.78
CA SER A 169 -4.21 17.53 3.33
C SER A 169 -4.09 16.36 2.35
N CYS A 170 -4.22 16.61 1.04
CA CYS A 170 -4.02 15.56 0.02
C CYS A 170 -2.60 14.97 0.11
N ARG A 171 -1.58 15.83 0.21
CA ARG A 171 -0.18 15.44 0.41
C ARG A 171 0.01 14.60 1.67
N ILE A 172 -0.45 15.10 2.82
CA ILE A 172 -0.28 14.43 4.11
C ILE A 172 -1.01 13.08 4.13
N VAL A 173 -2.27 13.04 3.69
CA VAL A 173 -3.07 11.80 3.70
C VAL A 173 -2.44 10.74 2.80
N THR A 174 -2.00 11.13 1.61
CA THR A 174 -1.31 10.26 0.64
C THR A 174 0.02 9.74 1.21
N ALA A 175 0.83 10.62 1.78
CA ALA A 175 2.12 10.27 2.36
C ALA A 175 1.96 9.34 3.57
N CYS A 176 1.02 9.64 4.48
CA CYS A 176 0.68 8.76 5.59
C CYS A 176 0.16 7.41 5.11
N PHE A 177 -0.65 7.39 4.05
CA PHE A 177 -1.23 6.16 3.52
C PHE A 177 -0.14 5.19 3.03
N TYR A 178 0.70 5.61 2.08
CA TYR A 178 1.75 4.74 1.55
C TYR A 178 2.88 4.49 2.54
N GLY A 179 3.29 5.53 3.30
CA GLY A 179 4.33 5.39 4.32
C GLY A 179 3.97 4.33 5.36
N ASN A 180 2.74 4.35 5.89
CA ASN A 180 2.31 3.35 6.87
C ASN A 180 2.07 1.98 6.23
N LEU A 181 1.60 1.93 4.98
CA LEU A 181 1.47 0.67 4.25
C LEU A 181 2.81 -0.07 4.13
N TYR A 182 3.89 0.64 3.77
CA TYR A 182 5.23 0.06 3.69
C TYR A 182 5.80 -0.26 5.07
N CYS A 183 5.52 0.57 6.08
CA CYS A 183 5.93 0.33 7.47
C CYS A 183 5.32 -0.97 8.02
N SER A 184 4.02 -1.18 7.82
CA SER A 184 3.34 -2.42 8.24
C SER A 184 3.88 -3.64 7.50
N ALA A 185 4.10 -3.54 6.18
CA ALA A 185 4.71 -4.63 5.40
C ALA A 185 6.09 -5.04 5.92
N HIS A 186 6.97 -4.07 6.22
CA HIS A 186 8.28 -4.36 6.79
C HIS A 186 8.18 -4.93 8.21
N THR A 187 7.23 -4.44 9.00
CA THR A 187 6.99 -4.94 10.37
C THR A 187 6.56 -6.40 10.37
N LEU A 188 5.64 -6.79 9.49
CA LEU A 188 5.24 -8.17 9.31
C LEU A 188 6.40 -9.05 8.81
N ALA A 189 7.30 -8.54 7.97
CA ALA A 189 8.50 -9.24 7.53
C ALA A 189 9.50 -9.45 8.69
N CYS A 190 9.72 -8.43 9.52
CA CYS A 190 10.53 -8.55 10.74
C CYS A 190 9.93 -9.55 11.74
N ILE A 191 8.60 -9.58 11.90
CA ILE A 191 7.91 -10.58 12.71
C ILE A 191 8.17 -12.00 12.14
N SER A 192 8.13 -12.15 10.82
CA SER A 192 8.43 -13.42 10.13
C SER A 192 9.88 -13.88 10.34
N ILE A 193 10.84 -12.97 10.27
CA ILE A 193 12.26 -13.24 10.59
C ILE A 193 12.41 -13.69 12.05
N ASN A 194 11.80 -12.93 12.97
CA ASN A 194 11.84 -13.24 14.40
C ASN A 194 11.24 -14.63 14.69
N ARG A 195 10.19 -15.03 13.95
CA ARG A 195 9.63 -16.38 13.99
C ARG A 195 10.58 -17.44 13.46
N TYR A 196 11.18 -17.20 12.31
CA TYR A 196 12.17 -18.10 11.73
C TYR A 196 13.32 -18.36 12.69
N LEU A 197 13.91 -17.31 13.28
CA LEU A 197 14.99 -17.45 14.26
C LEU A 197 14.55 -18.26 15.48
N ALA A 198 13.33 -18.01 15.98
CA ALA A 198 12.81 -18.73 17.14
C ALA A 198 12.53 -20.22 16.91
N VAL A 199 12.40 -20.66 15.65
CA VAL A 199 12.10 -22.06 15.28
C VAL A 199 13.35 -22.77 14.79
N VAL A 200 14.06 -22.18 13.83
CA VAL A 200 15.18 -22.83 13.12
C VAL A 200 16.51 -22.64 13.86
N HIS A 201 16.65 -21.55 14.62
CA HIS A 201 17.90 -21.21 15.33
C HIS A 201 17.64 -20.91 16.82
N PRO A 202 17.05 -21.85 17.60
CA PRO A 202 16.55 -21.58 18.95
C PRO A 202 17.63 -21.13 19.94
N PHE A 203 18.85 -21.68 19.86
CA PHE A 203 19.98 -21.31 20.72
C PHE A 203 20.45 -19.88 20.44
N PHE A 204 20.60 -19.52 19.16
CA PHE A 204 20.90 -18.17 18.73
C PHE A 204 19.79 -17.19 19.12
N TYR A 205 18.53 -17.56 18.90
CA TYR A 205 17.38 -16.74 19.30
C TYR A 205 17.32 -16.48 20.82
N LYS A 206 17.80 -17.43 21.64
CA LYS A 206 17.88 -17.27 23.09
C LYS A 206 18.99 -16.29 23.51
N SER A 207 20.12 -16.25 22.81
CA SER A 207 21.24 -15.35 23.11
C SER A 207 21.06 -13.93 22.55
N LEU A 208 20.17 -13.74 21.57
CA LEU A 208 19.92 -12.41 21.00
C LEU A 208 19.40 -11.39 22.03
N PRO A 209 19.88 -10.13 21.98
CA PRO A 209 19.33 -9.04 22.78
C PRO A 209 17.99 -8.57 22.21
N LYS A 210 16.94 -9.39 22.39
CA LYS A 210 15.65 -9.26 21.69
C LYS A 210 15.03 -7.86 21.72
N ARG A 211 15.13 -7.15 22.85
CA ARG A 211 14.60 -5.78 22.98
C ARG A 211 15.37 -4.78 22.12
N ALA A 212 16.71 -4.85 22.12
CA ALA A 212 17.53 -3.97 21.29
C ALA A 212 17.33 -4.28 19.80
N CYS A 213 17.30 -5.55 19.42
CA CYS A 213 16.99 -5.95 18.03
C CYS A 213 15.60 -5.46 17.59
N ALA A 214 14.59 -5.61 18.43
CA ALA A 214 13.24 -5.13 18.13
C ALA A 214 13.17 -3.60 18.04
N ALA A 215 13.87 -2.88 18.91
CA ALA A 215 13.98 -1.43 18.85
C ALA A 215 14.66 -0.96 17.55
N TRP A 216 15.76 -1.61 17.14
CA TRP A 216 16.49 -1.23 15.93
C TRP A 216 15.70 -1.56 14.67
N ALA A 217 15.03 -2.72 14.65
CA ALA A 217 14.09 -3.04 13.59
C ALA A 217 12.97 -1.99 13.52
N THR A 218 12.39 -1.59 14.66
CA THR A 218 11.35 -0.55 14.72
C THR A 218 11.87 0.78 14.16
N LEU A 219 13.04 1.22 14.59
CA LEU A 219 13.66 2.44 14.07
C LEU A 219 13.88 2.37 12.55
N ALA A 220 14.36 1.24 12.03
CA ALA A 220 14.56 1.04 10.59
C ALA A 220 13.23 1.13 9.81
N MET A 221 12.15 0.54 10.35
CA MET A 221 10.83 0.55 9.72
C MET A 221 10.19 1.95 9.72
N TRP A 222 10.35 2.72 10.79
CA TRP A 222 9.99 4.13 10.78
C TRP A 222 10.86 4.95 9.82
N GLY A 223 12.12 4.56 9.61
CA GLY A 223 12.95 5.09 8.52
C GLY A 223 12.32 4.84 7.14
N VAL A 224 11.81 3.64 6.88
CA VAL A 224 11.08 3.30 5.65
C VAL A 224 9.79 4.13 5.53
N PHE A 225 9.06 4.34 6.62
CA PHE A 225 7.92 5.26 6.65
C PHE A 225 8.33 6.65 6.16
N TRP A 226 9.39 7.24 6.73
CA TRP A 226 9.86 8.57 6.33
C TRP A 226 10.35 8.62 4.88
N ALA A 227 11.00 7.55 4.39
CA ALA A 227 11.45 7.45 3.00
C ALA A 227 10.27 7.41 1.99
N GLY A 228 9.13 6.83 2.38
CA GLY A 228 7.89 6.91 1.62
C GLY A 228 7.11 8.21 1.83
N PHE A 229 7.18 8.79 3.02
CA PHE A 229 6.41 9.97 3.40
C PHE A 229 6.97 11.25 2.77
N ILE A 230 8.28 11.50 2.90
CA ILE A 230 8.91 12.77 2.54
C ILE A 230 8.64 13.14 1.07
N PRO A 231 8.89 12.26 0.09
CA PRO A 231 8.75 12.64 -1.31
C PRO A 231 7.27 12.89 -1.71
N GLU A 232 6.34 12.16 -1.11
CA GLU A 232 4.90 12.37 -1.36
C GLU A 232 4.40 13.72 -0.81
N VAL A 233 4.99 14.22 0.29
CA VAL A 233 4.68 15.55 0.83
C VAL A 233 5.33 16.68 0.03
N LEU A 234 6.52 16.46 -0.54
CA LEU A 234 7.23 17.49 -1.30
C LEU A 234 6.59 17.72 -2.66
N VAL A 235 6.03 16.69 -3.29
CA VAL A 235 5.41 16.79 -4.61
C VAL A 235 3.92 17.13 -4.53
N ARG A 236 3.42 17.85 -5.54
CA ARG A 236 1.99 18.16 -5.66
C ARG A 236 1.18 16.92 -5.99
N GLN A 237 0.11 16.69 -5.23
CA GLN A 237 -0.73 15.50 -5.33
C GLN A 237 -2.14 15.80 -5.84
N SER A 238 -2.65 17.04 -5.75
CA SER A 238 -3.98 17.40 -6.26
C SER A 238 -3.97 18.24 -7.53
N TYR A 239 -4.87 17.86 -8.44
CA TYR A 239 -5.06 18.46 -9.76
C TYR A 239 -6.54 18.62 -10.07
N LEU A 240 -6.91 19.73 -10.69
CA LEU A 240 -8.27 20.00 -11.13
C LEU A 240 -8.52 19.31 -12.48
N LEU A 241 -9.63 18.59 -12.63
CA LEU A 241 -10.10 18.04 -13.90
C LEU A 241 -11.31 18.87 -14.39
N PRO A 242 -11.13 19.85 -15.29
CA PRO A 242 -12.19 20.75 -15.71
C PRO A 242 -13.37 20.04 -16.39
N GLN A 243 -13.12 18.91 -17.04
CA GLN A 243 -14.16 18.14 -17.74
C GLN A 243 -15.19 17.51 -16.80
N LEU A 244 -14.77 17.20 -15.56
CA LEU A 244 -15.63 16.60 -14.54
C LEU A 244 -15.97 17.59 -13.41
N GLY A 245 -15.30 18.75 -13.36
CA GLY A 245 -15.46 19.72 -12.28
C GLY A 245 -14.95 19.22 -10.92
N ILE A 246 -14.08 18.21 -10.90
CA ILE A 246 -13.56 17.58 -9.67
C ILE A 246 -12.07 17.86 -9.48
N THR A 247 -11.64 17.93 -8.23
CA THR A 247 -10.22 17.95 -7.86
C THR A 247 -9.80 16.55 -7.43
N THR A 248 -8.99 15.86 -8.23
CA THR A 248 -8.48 14.54 -7.89
C THR A 248 -7.32 14.65 -6.91
N CYS A 249 -7.19 13.70 -5.98
CA CYS A 249 -6.05 13.61 -5.06
C CYS A 249 -5.29 12.31 -5.31
N HIS A 250 -4.02 12.41 -5.68
CA HIS A 250 -3.09 11.30 -5.97
C HIS A 250 -3.46 10.39 -7.17
N ASP A 251 -4.69 10.47 -7.65
CA ASP A 251 -5.18 9.65 -8.77
C ASP A 251 -4.54 10.01 -10.11
N VAL A 252 -3.88 11.17 -10.22
CA VAL A 252 -3.28 11.64 -11.48
C VAL A 252 -1.83 12.03 -11.32
N LEU A 253 -0.97 11.38 -12.10
CA LEU A 253 0.44 11.73 -12.24
C LEU A 253 0.65 12.49 -13.56
N PRO A 254 1.07 13.77 -13.54
CA PRO A 254 1.39 14.49 -14.76
C PRO A 254 2.69 13.94 -15.38
N LEU A 255 2.59 13.34 -16.56
CA LEU A 255 3.71 12.67 -17.25
C LEU A 255 4.39 13.52 -18.34
N ASP A 256 3.77 14.62 -18.78
CA ASP A 256 4.26 15.41 -19.92
C ASP A 256 5.29 16.48 -19.55
N ASP A 257 5.66 16.57 -18.27
CA ASP A 257 6.72 17.49 -17.81
C ASP A 257 8.01 16.69 -17.58
N SER A 258 9.11 17.08 -18.24
CA SER A 258 10.41 16.36 -18.18
C SER A 258 10.98 16.25 -16.76
N SER A 259 10.49 17.08 -15.84
CA SER A 259 10.78 17.07 -14.40
C SER A 259 10.17 15.87 -13.64
N HIS A 260 9.17 15.18 -14.20
CA HIS A 260 8.41 14.12 -13.49
C HIS A 260 8.85 12.68 -13.84
N ALA A 261 9.67 12.49 -14.88
CA ALA A 261 10.33 11.21 -15.18
C ALA A 261 11.05 10.56 -13.98
N PRO A 262 11.85 11.27 -13.15
CA PRO A 262 12.47 10.67 -11.95
C PRO A 262 11.47 10.14 -10.93
N MET A 263 10.24 10.67 -10.90
CA MET A 263 9.20 10.26 -9.95
C MET A 263 8.68 8.84 -10.23
N ILE A 264 8.69 8.40 -11.50
CA ILE A 264 8.31 7.03 -11.86
C ILE A 264 9.33 6.04 -11.30
N TYR A 265 10.62 6.30 -11.48
CA TYR A 265 11.69 5.45 -10.93
C TYR A 265 11.64 5.40 -9.41
N TYR A 266 11.38 6.55 -8.77
CA TYR A 266 11.17 6.61 -7.33
C TYR A 266 9.98 5.75 -6.88
N LYS A 267 8.80 5.90 -7.49
CA LYS A 267 7.60 5.13 -7.14
C LYS A 267 7.77 3.63 -7.41
N LEU A 268 8.43 3.27 -8.52
CA LEU A 268 8.75 1.88 -8.84
C LEU A 268 9.72 1.29 -7.81
N GLY A 269 10.80 2.01 -7.49
CA GLY A 269 11.78 1.60 -6.48
C GLY A 269 11.15 1.46 -5.10
N LEU A 270 10.31 2.40 -4.70
CA LEU A 270 9.57 2.38 -3.44
C LEU A 270 8.55 1.24 -3.40
N THR A 271 7.88 0.92 -4.51
CA THR A 271 7.00 -0.25 -4.59
C THR A 271 7.80 -1.54 -4.42
N PHE A 272 8.93 -1.66 -5.12
CA PHE A 272 9.77 -2.84 -5.07
C PHE A 272 10.36 -3.07 -3.68
N LEU A 273 10.97 -2.03 -3.09
CA LEU A 273 11.55 -2.09 -1.75
C LEU A 273 10.46 -2.14 -0.67
N GLY A 274 9.38 -1.38 -0.85
CA GLY A 274 8.27 -1.18 0.08
C GLY A 274 7.32 -2.36 0.25
N LEU A 275 7.06 -3.10 -0.84
CA LEU A 275 6.06 -4.19 -0.87
C LEU A 275 6.66 -5.51 -1.35
N THR A 276 7.37 -5.50 -2.49
CA THR A 276 7.85 -6.74 -3.11
C THR A 276 8.96 -7.40 -2.29
N ALA A 277 9.93 -6.64 -1.79
CA ALA A 277 11.01 -7.18 -0.97
C ALA A 277 10.50 -7.82 0.35
N PRO A 278 9.63 -7.16 1.16
CA PRO A 278 9.01 -7.79 2.32
C PRO A 278 8.23 -9.08 2.01
N LEU A 279 7.54 -9.11 0.85
CA LEU A 279 6.81 -10.29 0.37
C LEU A 279 7.77 -11.47 0.13
N VAL A 280 8.85 -11.24 -0.62
CA VAL A 280 9.86 -12.26 -0.92
C VAL A 280 10.53 -12.76 0.35
N VAL A 281 10.94 -11.83 1.22
CA VAL A 281 11.56 -12.15 2.51
C VAL A 281 10.64 -13.05 3.34
N THR A 282 9.36 -12.68 3.47
CA THR A 282 8.39 -13.47 4.25
C THR A 282 8.14 -14.83 3.62
N ALA A 283 8.02 -14.92 2.30
CA ALA A 283 7.85 -16.19 1.60
C ALA A 283 9.02 -17.15 1.83
N VAL A 284 10.26 -16.66 1.69
CA VAL A 284 11.47 -17.45 1.94
C VAL A 284 11.48 -17.97 3.38
N PHE A 285 11.28 -17.10 4.37
CA PHE A 285 11.28 -17.51 5.77
C PHE A 285 10.13 -18.45 6.12
N TYR A 286 8.94 -18.26 5.54
CA TYR A 286 7.82 -19.19 5.71
C TYR A 286 8.13 -20.60 5.19
N VAL A 287 8.66 -20.69 3.97
CA VAL A 287 9.07 -21.98 3.37
C VAL A 287 10.10 -22.68 4.25
N ARG A 288 11.09 -21.94 4.77
CA ARG A 288 12.11 -22.50 5.66
C ARG A 288 11.54 -22.94 7.01
N ILE A 289 10.59 -22.20 7.59
CA ILE A 289 9.89 -22.60 8.81
C ILE A 289 9.13 -23.90 8.58
N VAL A 290 8.32 -24.00 7.52
CA VAL A 290 7.53 -25.20 7.23
C VAL A 290 8.43 -26.40 6.95
N TRP A 291 9.53 -26.19 6.22
CA TRP A 291 10.52 -27.23 5.97
C TRP A 291 11.10 -27.80 7.27
N GLU A 292 11.55 -26.93 8.17
CA GLU A 292 12.15 -27.33 9.45
C GLU A 292 11.12 -28.02 10.36
N LEU A 293 9.90 -27.47 10.43
CA LEU A 293 8.84 -28.03 11.26
C LEU A 293 8.38 -29.41 10.76
N ASN A 294 8.32 -29.62 9.44
CA ASN A 294 7.98 -30.92 8.86
C ASN A 294 9.04 -32.00 9.13
N ARG A 295 10.29 -31.60 9.40
CA ARG A 295 11.37 -32.53 9.77
C ARG A 295 11.35 -32.89 11.26
N SER A 296 10.65 -32.10 12.07
CA SER A 296 10.51 -32.34 13.50
C SER A 296 9.44 -33.39 13.80
N HIS A 297 9.72 -34.30 14.73
CA HIS A 297 8.75 -35.29 15.23
C HIS A 297 7.77 -34.73 16.26
N HIS A 298 7.83 -33.42 16.56
CA HIS A 298 6.95 -32.75 17.52
C HIS A 298 5.72 -32.11 16.86
N ASP A 299 4.62 -32.01 17.62
CA ASP A 299 3.43 -31.29 17.17
C ASP A 299 3.63 -29.76 17.28
N TRP A 300 3.98 -29.15 16.14
CA TRP A 300 4.15 -27.70 16.00
C TRP A 300 2.92 -27.02 15.38
N ALA A 301 1.74 -27.64 15.39
CA ALA A 301 0.54 -27.15 14.70
C ALA A 301 0.20 -25.68 15.01
N LEU A 302 0.37 -25.24 16.25
CA LEU A 302 0.12 -23.85 16.64
C LEU A 302 1.10 -22.86 15.98
N TYR A 303 2.39 -23.25 15.87
CA TYR A 303 3.41 -22.43 15.22
C TYR A 303 3.24 -22.42 13.71
N VAL A 304 2.91 -23.57 13.12
CA VAL A 304 2.56 -23.68 11.69
C VAL A 304 1.36 -22.79 11.38
N LYS A 305 0.30 -22.84 12.19
CA LYS A 305 -0.90 -22.00 12.03
C LYS A 305 -0.57 -20.51 12.14
N ALA A 306 0.29 -20.12 13.08
CA ALA A 306 0.70 -18.72 13.26
C ALA A 306 1.55 -18.22 12.09
N SER A 307 2.53 -19.00 11.67
CA SER A 307 3.38 -18.68 10.51
C SER A 307 2.59 -18.67 9.20
N SER A 308 1.65 -19.62 9.04
CA SER A 308 0.78 -19.69 7.86
C SER A 308 -0.16 -18.50 7.78
N LEU A 309 -0.67 -18.01 8.91
CA LEU A 309 -1.53 -16.83 8.91
C LEU A 309 -0.77 -15.58 8.43
N VAL A 310 0.47 -15.36 8.89
CA VAL A 310 1.31 -14.24 8.40
C VAL A 310 1.55 -14.38 6.90
N PHE A 311 1.91 -15.57 6.44
CA PHE A 311 2.13 -15.84 5.02
C PHE A 311 0.87 -15.63 4.17
N VAL A 312 -0.29 -16.08 4.64
CA VAL A 312 -1.58 -15.88 3.95
C VAL A 312 -1.91 -14.39 3.86
N ILE A 313 -1.71 -13.62 4.93
CA ILE A 313 -1.91 -12.16 4.90
C ILE A 313 -1.00 -11.53 3.85
N PHE A 314 0.28 -11.91 3.79
CA PHE A 314 1.21 -11.42 2.76
C PHE A 314 0.78 -11.78 1.33
N VAL A 315 0.45 -13.04 1.08
CA VAL A 315 0.09 -13.49 -0.27
C VAL A 315 -1.25 -12.91 -0.72
N VAL A 316 -2.24 -12.83 0.17
CA VAL A 316 -3.59 -12.38 -0.20
C VAL A 316 -3.70 -10.87 -0.19
N CYS A 317 -3.18 -10.18 0.83
CA CYS A 317 -3.31 -8.73 0.95
C CYS A 317 -2.21 -8.00 0.17
N PHE A 318 -0.95 -8.39 0.32
CA PHE A 318 0.19 -7.66 -0.24
C PHE A 318 0.62 -8.16 -1.63
N GLY A 319 0.43 -9.44 -1.93
CA GLY A 319 0.82 -10.07 -3.20
C GLY A 319 0.19 -9.41 -4.43
N PRO A 320 -1.15 -9.36 -4.54
CA PRO A 320 -1.84 -8.72 -5.66
C PRO A 320 -1.46 -7.25 -5.79
N ALA A 321 -1.36 -6.53 -4.67
CA ALA A 321 -0.96 -5.13 -4.66
C ALA A 321 0.46 -4.94 -5.20
N GLY A 322 1.43 -5.72 -4.72
CA GLY A 322 2.81 -5.65 -5.20
C GLY A 322 2.93 -5.97 -6.70
N MET A 323 2.27 -7.03 -7.16
CA MET A 323 2.28 -7.41 -8.57
C MET A 323 1.63 -6.34 -9.47
N ILE A 324 0.47 -5.83 -9.07
CA ILE A 324 -0.28 -4.85 -9.87
C ILE A 324 0.42 -3.48 -9.86
N HIS A 325 1.00 -3.03 -8.75
CA HIS A 325 1.77 -1.78 -8.73
C HIS A 325 3.00 -1.86 -9.63
N VAL A 326 3.77 -2.95 -9.55
CA VAL A 326 4.93 -3.14 -10.43
C VAL A 326 4.47 -3.17 -11.89
N MET A 327 3.44 -3.93 -12.21
CA MET A 327 2.94 -4.03 -13.58
C MET A 327 2.39 -2.70 -14.10
N HIS A 328 1.68 -1.94 -13.27
CA HIS A 328 1.15 -0.61 -13.61
C HIS A 328 2.30 0.36 -13.92
N TYR A 329 3.28 0.51 -13.04
CA TYR A 329 4.41 1.43 -13.28
C TYR A 329 5.30 0.98 -14.45
N MET A 330 5.50 -0.33 -14.65
CA MET A 330 6.26 -0.85 -15.79
C MET A 330 5.54 -0.60 -17.12
N ARG A 331 4.21 -0.76 -17.17
CA ARG A 331 3.42 -0.44 -18.38
C ARG A 331 3.36 1.05 -18.65
N LEU A 332 3.20 1.85 -17.59
CA LEU A 332 3.24 3.31 -17.67
C LEU A 332 4.57 3.78 -18.28
N PHE A 333 5.68 3.16 -17.87
CA PHE A 333 7.00 3.41 -18.43
C PHE A 333 7.16 2.94 -19.88
N ALA A 334 6.74 1.71 -20.20
CA ALA A 334 7.02 1.10 -21.50
C ALA A 334 6.08 1.53 -22.63
N SER A 335 4.81 1.81 -22.31
CA SER A 335 3.73 1.96 -23.31
C SER A 335 2.85 3.19 -23.10
N GLY A 336 2.88 3.80 -21.92
CA GLY A 336 1.96 4.90 -21.58
C GLY A 336 0.48 4.51 -21.50
N GLU A 337 0.16 3.21 -21.53
CA GLU A 337 -1.19 2.67 -21.40
C GLU A 337 -1.52 2.33 -19.93
N ASP A 338 -2.72 2.70 -19.46
CA ASP A 338 -3.18 2.41 -18.10
C ASP A 338 -4.57 1.72 -18.06
N SER A 339 -4.68 0.55 -18.68
CA SER A 339 -5.87 -0.31 -18.58
C SER A 339 -6.01 -1.02 -17.22
N PHE A 340 -5.06 -0.82 -16.30
CA PHE A 340 -5.00 -1.52 -15.01
C PHE A 340 -5.39 -0.67 -13.80
N TYR A 341 -5.76 0.60 -13.99
CA TYR A 341 -6.07 1.54 -12.90
C TYR A 341 -7.19 1.06 -11.95
N GLY A 342 -8.25 0.44 -12.47
CA GLY A 342 -9.30 -0.15 -11.64
C GLY A 342 -8.79 -1.32 -10.78
N TYR A 343 -7.94 -2.18 -11.37
CA TYR A 343 -7.29 -3.29 -10.67
C TYR A 343 -6.28 -2.79 -9.64
N PHE A 344 -5.57 -1.70 -9.92
CA PHE A 344 -4.66 -1.04 -8.99
C PHE A 344 -5.41 -0.62 -7.73
N ASN A 345 -6.50 0.12 -7.86
CA ASN A 345 -7.29 0.57 -6.72
C ASN A 345 -7.94 -0.58 -5.96
N GLY A 346 -8.43 -1.62 -6.65
CA GLY A 346 -8.91 -2.85 -6.02
C GLY A 346 -7.83 -3.58 -5.23
N ALA A 347 -6.62 -3.68 -5.76
CA ALA A 347 -5.49 -4.32 -5.09
C ALA A 347 -5.02 -3.52 -3.86
N VAL A 348 -5.05 -2.18 -3.94
CA VAL A 348 -4.82 -1.30 -2.78
C VAL A 348 -5.84 -1.56 -1.68
N CYS A 349 -7.12 -1.69 -2.03
CA CYS A 349 -8.18 -2.01 -1.05
C CYS A 349 -7.93 -3.36 -0.35
N LEU A 350 -7.59 -4.38 -1.13
CA LEU A 350 -7.26 -5.71 -0.61
C LEU A 350 -6.02 -5.66 0.32
N CYS A 351 -5.03 -4.84 -0.04
CA CYS A 351 -3.86 -4.61 0.79
C CYS A 351 -4.23 -4.01 2.14
N CYS A 352 -5.11 -3.01 2.17
CA CYS A 352 -5.54 -2.33 3.40
C CYS A 352 -6.26 -3.26 4.40
N LEU A 353 -6.83 -4.37 3.95
CA LEU A 353 -7.50 -5.33 4.82
C LEU A 353 -6.53 -6.08 5.75
N HIS A 354 -5.21 -6.04 5.51
CA HIS A 354 -4.24 -6.64 6.43
C HIS A 354 -4.35 -6.06 7.85
N ALA A 355 -4.62 -4.75 7.97
CA ALA A 355 -4.78 -4.08 9.26
C ALA A 355 -5.93 -4.64 10.10
N CYS A 356 -6.91 -5.32 9.46
CA CYS A 356 -7.98 -6.04 10.16
C CYS A 356 -7.59 -7.46 10.57
N LEU A 357 -6.57 -8.03 9.94
CA LEU A 357 -6.09 -9.41 10.15
C LEU A 357 -4.99 -9.50 11.22
N ASP A 358 -4.24 -8.42 11.43
CA ASP A 358 -3.15 -8.34 12.41
C ASP A 358 -3.56 -8.59 13.89
N PRO A 359 -4.78 -8.23 14.35
CA PRO A 359 -5.28 -8.66 15.66
C PRO A 359 -5.39 -10.17 15.83
N PHE A 360 -5.75 -10.91 14.77
CA PHE A 360 -5.79 -12.38 14.81
C PHE A 360 -4.38 -12.96 14.92
N LEU A 361 -3.40 -12.34 14.24
CA LEU A 361 -1.99 -12.66 14.44
C LEU A 361 -1.62 -12.48 15.91
N PHE A 362 -1.86 -11.29 16.48
CA PHE A 362 -1.51 -11.00 17.87
C PHE A 362 -2.14 -11.99 18.87
N GLN A 363 -3.41 -12.35 18.70
CA GLN A 363 -4.07 -13.31 19.58
C GLN A 363 -3.43 -14.70 19.48
N LEU A 364 -3.16 -15.18 18.27
CA LEU A 364 -2.52 -16.48 18.06
C LEU A 364 -1.11 -16.51 18.64
N MET A 365 -0.37 -15.41 18.48
CA MET A 365 0.97 -15.19 19.01
C MET A 365 1.01 -15.21 20.55
N SER A 366 0.04 -14.56 21.20
CA SER A 366 -0.04 -14.51 22.67
C SER A 366 -0.29 -15.91 23.26
N LYS A 367 -1.13 -16.72 22.62
CA LYS A 367 -1.37 -18.13 23.00
C LYS A 367 -0.11 -18.99 22.86
N THR A 368 0.64 -18.80 21.76
CA THR A 368 1.92 -19.49 21.56
C THR A 368 2.97 -19.12 22.61
N ALA A 369 3.02 -17.86 23.04
CA ALA A 369 3.96 -17.41 24.07
C ALA A 369 3.60 -17.96 25.46
N GLY A 370 2.30 -18.02 25.80
CA GLY A 370 1.82 -18.65 27.03
C GLY A 370 2.14 -20.15 27.10
N SER A 371 2.02 -20.87 25.98
CA SER A 371 2.38 -22.29 25.92
C SER A 371 3.90 -22.53 26.09
N LYS A 372 4.75 -21.57 25.71
CA LYS A 372 6.20 -21.63 25.96
C LYS A 372 6.53 -21.52 27.44
N VAL A 373 5.83 -20.69 28.21
CA VAL A 373 5.98 -20.67 29.67
C VAL A 373 5.65 -22.04 30.26
N PHE A 374 4.60 -22.69 29.77
CA PHE A 374 4.20 -24.03 30.22
C PHE A 374 5.23 -25.12 29.85
N MET A 375 5.78 -25.10 28.63
CA MET A 375 6.81 -26.07 28.22
C MET A 375 8.15 -25.85 28.92
N THR A 376 8.60 -24.61 29.09
CA THR A 376 9.84 -24.31 29.82
C THR A 376 9.70 -24.63 31.32
N PHE A 377 8.49 -24.57 31.89
CA PHE A 377 8.25 -25.03 33.26
C PHE A 377 8.31 -26.56 33.37
N LYS A 378 7.77 -27.28 32.38
CA LYS A 378 7.82 -28.76 32.31
C LYS A 378 9.25 -29.28 32.09
N GLU A 379 10.05 -28.58 31.30
CA GLU A 379 11.46 -28.93 31.07
C GLU A 379 12.31 -28.64 32.33
N LYS A 380 12.03 -27.54 33.05
CA LYS A 380 12.66 -27.26 34.35
C LYS A 380 12.22 -28.22 35.47
N SER A 381 10.97 -28.71 35.47
CA SER A 381 10.54 -29.69 36.46
C SER A 381 11.18 -31.06 36.22
N LEU A 382 11.45 -31.42 34.96
CA LEU A 382 12.15 -32.66 34.60
C LEU A 382 13.65 -32.58 34.89
N SER A 383 14.29 -31.41 34.75
CA SER A 383 15.72 -31.24 35.08
C SER A 383 16.02 -31.08 36.59
N ILE A 384 15.00 -31.02 37.45
CA ILE A 384 15.15 -30.94 38.92
C ILE A 384 14.81 -32.30 39.58
N SER A 385 14.32 -33.28 38.81
CA SER A 385 14.00 -34.63 39.29
C SER A 385 14.93 -35.72 38.75
N THR A 386 16.11 -35.36 38.24
CA THR A 386 17.23 -36.28 37.98
C THR A 386 18.43 -35.77 38.76
#